data_AF-A0A7L0SEI2-F1
#
_entry.id   AF-A0A7L0SEI2-F1
#
_cell.length_a   1.000
_cell.length_b   1.000
_cell.length_c   1.000
_cell.angle_alpha   90.00
_cell.angle_beta   90.00
_cell.angle_gamma   90.00
#
_symmetry.space_group_name_H-M   'P 1'
#
loop_
_entity.id
_entity.type
_entity.pdbx_description
1 polymer ?
#
loop_
_entity_poly.entity_id
_entity_poly.type
_entity_poly.pdbx_seq_one_letter_code
_entity_poly.pdbx_strand_id
1 'polypeptide(L)'
;MQCRPAGCPFGQVCGLKDGVRSCVEQPGRCTLAPATRFISFDGATGTTMATGIYVLSTLCDPQHPAWFRILANVGENWDWPTLMTLHVFSSKAFVTIKRDKNIWVNGVLATLPVDISNTLTITETRGTIWITQKPQFVLGLSPTGEVTLTVAQELSKQLCGFCGNYDGNAADDLRGPDGKLVGNVVALAKAWRAPDFSC
;
A
#
# COMPACT_ATOMS: atom_id res chain seq x y z
N MET A 1 -26.89 31.29 19.90
CA MET A 1 -26.02 30.55 18.96
C MET A 1 -26.05 29.09 19.36
N GLN A 2 -26.14 28.17 18.39
CA GLN A 2 -26.27 26.74 18.66
C GLN A 2 -25.10 26.03 17.99
N CYS A 3 -24.20 25.46 18.80
CA CYS A 3 -23.07 24.69 18.28
C CYS A 3 -23.60 23.44 17.59
N ARG A 4 -23.14 23.22 16.35
CA ARG A 4 -23.34 21.96 15.64
C ARG A 4 -22.04 21.17 15.70
N PRO A 5 -22.10 19.83 15.77
CA PRO A 5 -20.92 18.99 15.60
C PRO A 5 -20.27 19.31 14.25
N ALA A 6 -19.01 19.76 14.27
CA ALA A 6 -18.20 19.96 13.08
C ALA A 6 -17.14 18.86 13.04
N GLY A 7 -17.24 18.00 12.03
CA GLY A 7 -16.21 17.03 11.69
C GLY A 7 -15.29 17.59 10.61
N CYS A 8 -14.11 16.98 10.46
CA CYS A 8 -13.25 17.30 9.33
C CYS A 8 -13.80 16.70 8.03
N PRO A 9 -13.56 17.36 6.88
CA PRO A 9 -13.80 16.77 5.58
C PRO A 9 -13.12 15.41 5.42
N PHE A 10 -13.60 14.62 4.47
CA PHE A 10 -12.97 13.34 4.14
C PHE A 10 -11.46 13.51 3.82
N GLY A 11 -10.64 12.58 4.31
CA GLY A 11 -9.20 12.64 4.17
C GLY A 11 -8.52 13.63 5.12
N GLN A 12 -9.25 14.24 6.05
CA GLN A 12 -8.68 15.11 7.08
C GLN A 12 -9.02 14.61 8.48
N VAL A 13 -8.08 14.82 9.40
CA VAL A 13 -8.28 14.58 10.84
C VAL A 13 -8.14 15.87 11.61
N CYS A 14 -8.80 15.92 12.78
CA CYS A 14 -8.60 17.01 13.72
C CYS A 14 -7.19 16.91 14.28
N GLY A 15 -6.31 17.81 13.86
CA GLY A 15 -4.92 17.91 14.28
C GLY A 15 -4.55 19.33 14.66
N LEU A 16 -3.30 19.54 15.05
CA LEU A 16 -2.76 20.87 15.28
C LEU A 16 -2.03 21.36 14.03
N LYS A 17 -2.43 22.52 13.53
CA LYS A 17 -1.72 23.28 12.51
C LYS A 17 -1.33 24.62 13.12
N ASP A 18 -0.02 24.88 13.23
CA ASP A 18 0.53 26.08 13.88
C ASP A 18 -0.01 26.32 15.31
N GLY A 19 -0.22 25.23 16.07
CA GLY A 19 -0.76 25.29 17.43
C GLY A 19 -2.28 25.45 17.54
N VAL A 20 -3.00 25.57 16.42
CA VAL A 20 -4.47 25.69 16.38
C VAL A 20 -5.10 24.38 15.93
N ARG A 21 -6.19 23.95 16.57
CA ARG A 21 -6.97 22.80 16.11
C ARG A 21 -7.57 23.10 14.75
N SER A 22 -7.17 22.32 13.75
CA SER A 22 -7.62 22.44 12.37
C SER A 22 -7.75 21.05 11.75
N CYS A 23 -8.40 20.98 10.60
CA CYS A 23 -8.45 19.78 9.81
C CYS A 23 -7.17 19.68 9.00
N VAL A 24 -6.37 18.65 9.29
CA VAL A 24 -5.08 18.39 8.64
C VAL A 24 -5.20 17.17 7.75
N GLU A 25 -4.51 17.21 6.61
CA GLU A 25 -4.55 16.09 5.67
C GLU A 25 -4.02 14.82 6.31
N GLN A 26 -4.79 13.75 6.17
CA GLN A 26 -4.44 12.41 6.57
C GLN A 26 -4.20 11.58 5.31
N PRO A 27 -2.92 11.29 4.97
CA PRO A 27 -2.64 10.42 3.85
C PRO A 27 -3.20 9.01 4.11
N GLY A 28 -3.72 8.37 3.07
CA GLY A 28 -4.26 7.02 3.15
C GLY A 28 -3.15 6.07 3.54
N ARG A 29 -3.34 5.29 4.62
CA ARG A 29 -2.33 4.33 5.10
C ARG A 29 -2.91 2.92 5.14
N CYS A 30 -2.31 2.04 4.34
CA CYS A 30 -2.57 0.61 4.35
C CYS A 30 -1.42 -0.14 5.02
N THR A 31 -1.73 -1.18 5.77
CA THR A 31 -0.76 -2.06 6.42
C THR A 31 -1.07 -3.51 6.09
N LEU A 32 -0.05 -4.27 5.69
CA LEU A 32 -0.09 -5.72 5.54
C LEU A 32 1.07 -6.36 6.29
N ALA A 33 0.75 -7.04 7.39
CA ALA A 33 1.62 -7.98 8.06
C ALA A 33 0.98 -9.37 7.92
N PRO A 34 1.48 -10.23 7.01
CA PRO A 34 0.91 -11.56 6.78
C PRO A 34 0.66 -12.34 8.08
N ALA A 35 -0.45 -13.11 8.11
CA ALA A 35 -0.96 -13.86 9.26
C ALA A 35 -1.38 -13.06 10.51
N THR A 36 -0.98 -11.78 10.62
CA THR A 36 -1.11 -11.02 11.88
C THR A 36 -2.03 -9.83 11.77
N ARG A 37 -1.91 -9.03 10.71
CA ARG A 37 -2.67 -7.79 10.59
C ARG A 37 -2.81 -7.31 9.15
N PHE A 38 -4.03 -6.96 8.79
CA PHE A 38 -4.35 -6.16 7.61
C PHE A 38 -5.14 -4.93 8.06
N ILE A 39 -4.83 -3.77 7.48
CA ILE A 39 -5.59 -2.53 7.59
C ILE A 39 -5.62 -1.90 6.19
N SER A 40 -6.82 -1.69 5.63
CA SER A 40 -7.01 -0.96 4.37
C SER A 40 -6.78 0.54 4.54
N PHE A 41 -6.87 1.31 3.45
CA PHE A 41 -6.74 2.77 3.51
C PHE A 41 -7.81 3.45 4.37
N ASP A 42 -9.05 2.95 4.37
CA ASP A 42 -10.15 3.54 5.15
C ASP A 42 -10.39 2.84 6.50
N GLY A 43 -9.58 1.82 6.82
CA GLY A 43 -9.53 1.22 8.15
C GLY A 43 -10.28 -0.11 8.31
N ALA A 44 -10.71 -0.75 7.22
CA ALA A 44 -11.14 -2.15 7.27
C ALA A 44 -10.00 -3.02 7.76
N THR A 45 -10.28 -3.91 8.71
CA THR A 45 -9.26 -4.74 9.36
C THR A 45 -9.53 -6.22 9.20
N GLY A 46 -8.48 -7.02 9.38
CA GLY A 46 -8.58 -8.46 9.51
C GLY A 46 -7.22 -9.11 9.42
N THR A 47 -7.20 -10.40 9.09
CA THR A 47 -5.96 -11.17 8.89
C THR A 47 -6.09 -12.02 7.63
N THR A 48 -4.96 -12.29 6.98
CA THR A 48 -4.92 -13.22 5.85
C THR A 48 -3.83 -14.25 6.08
N MET A 49 -4.23 -15.52 5.93
CA MET A 49 -3.30 -16.66 5.85
C MET A 49 -3.05 -17.09 4.40
N ALA A 50 -3.62 -16.37 3.42
CA ALA A 50 -3.53 -16.77 2.02
C ALA A 50 -2.12 -16.49 1.48
N THR A 51 -1.55 -17.48 0.80
CA THR A 51 -0.27 -17.37 0.08
C THR A 51 -0.50 -17.14 -1.42
N GLY A 52 0.46 -16.45 -2.05
CA GLY A 52 0.41 -16.02 -3.44
C GLY A 52 0.90 -14.59 -3.63
N ILE A 53 0.80 -14.12 -4.87
CA ILE A 53 1.17 -12.75 -5.26
C ILE A 53 -0.09 -11.94 -5.49
N TYR A 54 -0.22 -10.83 -4.77
CA TYR A 54 -1.42 -10.00 -4.76
C TYR A 54 -1.13 -8.60 -5.23
N VAL A 55 -2.10 -7.98 -5.92
CA VAL A 55 -2.10 -6.54 -6.16
C VAL A 55 -2.43 -5.83 -4.85
N LEU A 56 -1.41 -5.28 -4.18
CA LEU A 56 -1.57 -4.57 -2.93
C LEU A 56 -2.33 -3.25 -3.16
N SER A 57 -1.87 -2.46 -4.13
CA SER A 57 -2.54 -1.23 -4.58
C SER A 57 -2.04 -0.84 -5.97
N THR A 58 -2.92 -0.22 -6.75
CA THR A 58 -2.63 0.34 -8.07
C THR A 58 -3.57 1.49 -8.36
N LEU A 59 -3.18 2.40 -9.24
CA LEU A 59 -4.13 3.32 -9.86
C LEU A 59 -5.04 2.53 -10.80
N CYS A 60 -6.36 2.68 -10.62
CA CYS A 60 -7.35 1.94 -11.40
C CYS A 60 -7.25 2.23 -12.91
N ASP A 61 -6.87 3.46 -13.28
CA ASP A 61 -6.60 3.85 -14.66
C ASP A 61 -5.13 3.57 -15.03
N PRO A 62 -4.84 2.54 -15.86
CA PRO A 62 -3.49 2.23 -16.28
C PRO A 62 -2.85 3.28 -17.19
N GLN A 63 -3.63 4.20 -17.75
CA GLN A 63 -3.13 5.28 -18.61
C GLN A 63 -2.79 6.55 -17.81
N HIS A 64 -3.06 6.57 -16.51
CA HIS A 64 -2.79 7.74 -15.68
C HIS A 64 -1.28 8.07 -15.67
N PRO A 65 -0.84 9.33 -15.87
CA PRO A 65 0.58 9.67 -15.93
C PRO A 65 1.38 9.32 -14.66
N ALA A 66 0.69 9.33 -13.51
CA ALA A 66 1.25 8.94 -12.22
C ALA A 66 1.06 7.45 -11.88
N TRP A 67 0.67 6.62 -12.86
CA TRP A 67 0.34 5.22 -12.64
C TRP A 67 1.44 4.45 -11.90
N PHE A 68 0.99 3.61 -10.98
CA PHE A 68 1.81 2.61 -10.31
C PHE A 68 0.99 1.35 -10.04
N ARG A 69 1.71 0.23 -9.83
CA ARG A 69 1.16 -1.04 -9.35
C ARG A 69 2.14 -1.67 -8.38
N ILE A 70 1.67 -1.99 -7.18
CA ILE A 70 2.47 -2.61 -6.12
C ILE A 70 1.96 -4.02 -5.91
N LEU A 71 2.83 -5.01 -6.05
CA LEU A 71 2.55 -6.41 -5.77
C LEU A 71 3.25 -6.87 -4.50
N ALA A 72 2.54 -7.64 -3.69
CA ALA A 72 3.08 -8.31 -2.51
C ALA A 72 3.05 -9.82 -2.72
N ASN A 73 4.22 -10.45 -2.72
CA ASN A 73 4.36 -11.90 -2.74
C ASN A 73 4.44 -12.41 -1.30
N VAL A 74 3.41 -13.15 -0.90
CA VAL A 74 3.33 -13.83 0.39
C VAL A 74 3.57 -15.32 0.16
N GLY A 75 4.73 -15.81 0.57
CA GLY A 75 5.09 -17.22 0.54
C GLY A 75 4.89 -17.88 1.90
N GLU A 76 5.31 -19.13 1.99
CA GLU A 76 5.31 -19.90 3.25
C GLU A 76 6.74 -19.99 3.78
N ASN A 77 6.88 -19.77 5.09
CA ASN A 77 8.13 -19.98 5.81
C ASN A 77 7.80 -20.69 7.11
N TRP A 78 8.14 -21.99 7.22
CA TRP A 78 7.76 -22.85 8.35
C TRP A 78 6.24 -22.83 8.63
N ASP A 79 5.44 -23.04 7.59
CA ASP A 79 3.96 -22.98 7.63
C ASP A 79 3.37 -21.62 8.05
N TRP A 80 4.20 -20.57 8.14
CA TRP A 80 3.75 -19.22 8.44
C TRP A 80 3.80 -18.31 7.20
N PRO A 81 2.67 -17.71 6.78
CA PRO A 81 2.64 -16.73 5.71
C PRO A 81 3.63 -15.60 5.99
N THR A 82 4.53 -15.37 5.04
CA THR A 82 5.61 -14.40 5.18
C THR A 82 5.77 -13.62 3.89
N LEU A 83 6.00 -12.30 4.00
CA LEU A 83 6.31 -11.49 2.84
C LEU A 83 7.68 -11.88 2.29
N MET A 84 7.71 -12.31 1.03
CA MET A 84 8.91 -12.77 0.35
C MET A 84 9.49 -11.70 -0.58
N THR A 85 8.62 -11.07 -1.38
CA THR A 85 9.02 -10.03 -2.33
C THR A 85 7.97 -8.93 -2.44
N LEU A 86 8.44 -7.71 -2.67
CA LEU A 86 7.63 -6.59 -3.15
C LEU A 86 8.06 -6.26 -4.57
N HIS A 87 7.10 -6.07 -5.45
CA HIS A 87 7.32 -5.58 -6.80
C HIS A 87 6.60 -4.24 -6.96
N VAL A 88 7.32 -3.22 -7.40
CA VAL A 88 6.78 -1.87 -7.65
C VAL A 88 6.99 -1.55 -9.10
N PHE A 89 5.88 -1.39 -9.83
CA PHE A 89 5.84 -0.90 -11.19
C PHE A 89 5.42 0.57 -11.16
N SER A 90 6.15 1.42 -11.87
CA SER A 90 5.84 2.82 -12.01
C SER A 90 6.29 3.34 -13.38
N SER A 91 5.89 4.55 -13.73
CA SER A 91 6.42 5.25 -14.91
C SER A 91 7.91 5.60 -14.83
N LYS A 92 8.56 5.41 -13.65
CA LYS A 92 9.97 5.74 -13.43
C LYS A 92 10.88 4.51 -13.49
N ALA A 93 10.48 3.45 -12.82
CA ALA A 93 11.25 2.21 -12.73
C ALA A 93 10.40 1.02 -12.31
N PHE A 94 10.93 -0.16 -12.58
CA PHE A 94 10.53 -1.41 -11.96
C PHE A 94 11.47 -1.75 -10.80
N VAL A 95 10.93 -1.83 -9.58
CA VAL A 95 11.70 -2.15 -8.37
C VAL A 95 11.25 -3.48 -7.80
N THR A 96 12.20 -4.35 -7.46
CA THR A 96 11.94 -5.57 -6.70
C THR A 96 12.74 -5.55 -5.42
N ILE A 97 12.07 -5.71 -4.28
CA ILE A 97 12.70 -5.90 -2.98
C ILE A 97 12.44 -7.34 -2.53
N LYS A 98 13.48 -8.08 -2.20
CA LYS A 98 13.36 -9.41 -1.59
C LYS A 98 13.56 -9.34 -0.08
N ARG A 99 13.07 -10.35 0.63
CA ARG A 99 13.18 -10.48 2.10
C ARG A 99 14.63 -10.46 2.62
N ASP A 100 15.58 -10.93 1.82
CA ASP A 100 17.02 -10.88 2.10
C ASP A 100 17.62 -9.46 1.92
N LYS A 101 16.77 -8.45 1.73
CA LYS A 101 17.10 -7.04 1.47
C LYS A 101 17.81 -6.77 0.16
N ASN A 102 17.93 -7.76 -0.73
CA ASN A 102 18.43 -7.47 -2.06
C ASN A 102 17.39 -6.66 -2.86
N ILE A 103 17.88 -5.63 -3.56
CA ILE A 103 17.05 -4.66 -4.29
C ILE A 103 17.47 -4.68 -5.75
N TRP A 104 16.51 -4.87 -6.65
CA TRP A 104 16.72 -4.78 -8.08
C TRP A 104 15.96 -3.59 -8.65
N VAL A 105 16.61 -2.81 -9.49
CA VAL A 105 16.03 -1.70 -10.23
C VAL A 105 16.19 -2.00 -11.70
N ASN A 106 15.07 -2.09 -12.43
CA ASN A 106 15.02 -2.46 -13.85
C ASN A 106 15.80 -3.75 -14.15
N GLY A 107 15.74 -4.73 -13.24
CA GLY A 107 16.43 -6.03 -13.38
C GLY A 107 17.89 -6.06 -12.96
N VAL A 108 18.48 -4.92 -12.57
CA VAL A 108 19.88 -4.82 -12.13
C VAL A 108 19.94 -4.71 -10.60
N LEU A 109 20.83 -5.49 -9.97
CA LEU A 109 21.06 -5.41 -8.53
C LEU A 109 21.60 -4.02 -8.16
N ALA A 110 20.96 -3.38 -7.19
CA ALA A 110 21.27 -2.02 -6.77
C ALA A 110 21.77 -1.99 -5.32
N THR A 111 22.60 -0.99 -5.02
CA THR A 111 23.07 -0.69 -3.66
C THR A 111 22.40 0.60 -3.19
N LEU A 112 21.99 0.64 -1.92
CA LEU A 112 21.37 1.82 -1.34
C LEU A 112 22.38 2.92 -0.99
N PRO A 113 21.97 4.20 -1.00
CA PRO A 113 20.67 4.70 -1.44
C PRO A 113 20.54 4.71 -2.97
N VAL A 114 19.32 4.57 -3.47
CA VAL A 114 18.98 4.73 -4.89
C VAL A 114 18.18 6.02 -5.06
N ASP A 115 18.52 6.81 -6.07
CA ASP A 115 17.73 7.96 -6.52
C ASP A 115 17.54 7.89 -8.04
N ILE A 116 16.28 7.90 -8.47
CA ILE A 116 15.87 7.91 -9.87
C ILE A 116 15.22 9.25 -10.18
N SER A 117 16.01 10.12 -10.82
CA SER A 117 15.58 11.42 -11.33
C SER A 117 14.95 12.35 -10.27
N ASN A 118 15.34 12.23 -8.99
CA ASN A 118 14.74 12.94 -7.85
C ASN A 118 13.23 12.68 -7.66
N THR A 119 12.69 11.63 -8.28
CA THR A 119 11.26 11.31 -8.26
C THR A 119 10.94 10.01 -7.54
N LEU A 120 11.83 9.01 -7.67
CA LEU A 120 11.73 7.74 -6.95
C LEU A 120 13.03 7.51 -6.19
N THR A 121 12.96 7.43 -4.87
CA THR A 121 14.11 7.15 -4.01
C THR A 121 13.91 5.85 -3.24
N ILE A 122 15.02 5.15 -2.99
CA ILE A 122 15.04 3.96 -2.15
C ILE A 122 16.11 4.15 -1.08
N THR A 123 15.72 4.03 0.19
CA THR A 123 16.60 4.22 1.34
C THR A 123 16.38 3.14 2.39
N GLU A 124 17.36 2.96 3.29
CA GLU A 124 17.20 2.14 4.48
C GLU A 124 17.29 3.01 5.73
N THR A 125 16.39 2.81 6.67
CA THR A 125 16.43 3.49 7.97
C THR A 125 16.02 2.51 9.06
N ARG A 126 16.92 2.26 10.01
CA ARG A 126 16.72 1.30 11.13
C ARG A 126 16.26 -0.09 10.66
N GLY A 127 16.79 -0.57 9.53
CA GLY A 127 16.46 -1.87 8.97
C GLY A 127 15.23 -1.88 8.05
N THR A 128 14.43 -0.82 8.02
CA THR A 128 13.27 -0.70 7.11
C THR A 128 13.72 -0.14 5.77
N ILE A 129 13.33 -0.82 4.68
CA ILE A 129 13.52 -0.32 3.33
C ILE A 129 12.33 0.57 2.95
N TRP A 130 12.61 1.77 2.48
CA TRP A 130 11.61 2.74 2.04
C TRP A 130 11.74 2.99 0.55
N ILE A 131 10.66 2.83 -0.22
CA ILE A 131 10.52 3.34 -1.58
C ILE A 131 9.60 4.54 -1.52
N THR A 132 10.10 5.70 -1.94
CA THR A 132 9.31 6.93 -2.00
C THR A 132 9.19 7.38 -3.44
N GLN A 133 7.97 7.49 -3.95
CA GLN A 133 7.70 8.13 -5.23
C GLN A 133 6.85 9.37 -5.00
N LYS A 134 7.42 10.56 -5.23
CA LYS A 134 6.75 11.83 -4.90
C LYS A 134 5.88 12.35 -6.07
N PRO A 135 4.65 12.83 -5.81
CA PRO A 135 3.95 12.85 -4.52
C PRO A 135 3.20 11.54 -4.20
N GLN A 136 3.16 10.55 -5.09
CA GLN A 136 2.18 9.45 -5.08
C GLN A 136 2.17 8.59 -3.82
N PHE A 137 3.31 8.03 -3.42
CA PHE A 137 3.34 7.05 -2.34
C PHE A 137 4.68 6.96 -1.60
N VAL A 138 4.60 6.42 -0.39
CA VAL A 138 5.72 5.93 0.42
C VAL A 138 5.41 4.49 0.82
N LEU A 139 6.25 3.55 0.38
CA LEU A 139 6.15 2.13 0.67
C LEU A 139 7.30 1.73 1.60
N GLY A 140 6.98 1.13 2.74
CA GLY A 140 7.95 0.65 3.73
C GLY A 140 7.86 -0.86 3.88
N LEU A 141 9.02 -1.53 3.92
CA LEU A 141 9.17 -2.93 4.30
C LEU A 141 10.01 -3.03 5.57
N SER A 142 9.37 -3.39 6.68
CA SER A 142 10.05 -3.54 7.97
C SER A 142 10.88 -4.83 8.03
N PRO A 143 11.84 -4.93 8.98
CA PRO A 143 12.56 -6.19 9.25
C PRO A 143 11.66 -7.37 9.63
N THR A 144 10.46 -7.10 10.15
CA THR A 144 9.49 -8.13 10.53
C THR A 144 8.63 -8.61 9.36
N GLY A 145 8.80 -8.03 8.17
CA GLY A 145 7.99 -8.35 6.99
C GLY A 145 6.65 -7.60 6.93
N GLU A 146 6.46 -6.59 7.78
CA GLU A 146 5.30 -5.69 7.67
C GLU A 146 5.51 -4.72 6.51
N VAL A 147 4.50 -4.64 5.65
CA VAL A 147 4.39 -3.65 4.59
C VAL A 147 3.51 -2.50 5.06
N THR A 148 4.01 -1.29 4.94
CA THR A 148 3.22 -0.06 5.09
C THR A 148 3.19 0.67 3.76
N LEU A 149 2.02 0.97 3.24
CA LEU A 149 1.83 1.83 2.09
C LEU A 149 1.10 3.09 2.52
N THR A 150 1.70 4.24 2.30
CA THR A 150 1.08 5.56 2.47
C THR A 150 0.92 6.20 1.11
N VAL A 151 -0.27 6.70 0.79
CA VAL A 151 -0.61 7.33 -0.50
C VAL A 151 -1.03 8.78 -0.30
N ALA A 152 -0.78 9.60 -1.31
CA ALA A 152 -1.23 10.98 -1.34
C ALA A 152 -2.77 11.04 -1.36
N GLN A 153 -3.33 12.06 -0.69
CA GLN A 153 -4.78 12.24 -0.61
C GLN A 153 -5.40 12.47 -1.99
N GLU A 154 -4.65 13.08 -2.91
CA GLU A 154 -5.05 13.34 -4.29
C GLU A 154 -5.36 12.06 -5.07
N LEU A 155 -4.96 10.89 -4.55
CA LEU A 155 -5.27 9.59 -5.13
C LEU A 155 -6.55 8.95 -4.57
N SER A 156 -7.27 9.65 -3.68
CA SER A 156 -8.57 9.18 -3.19
C SER A 156 -9.51 8.83 -4.34
N LYS A 157 -10.24 7.71 -4.18
CA LYS A 157 -11.20 7.16 -5.15
C LYS A 157 -10.61 6.78 -6.50
N GLN A 158 -9.29 6.81 -6.64
CA GLN A 158 -8.58 6.42 -7.87
C GLN A 158 -7.79 5.12 -7.70
N LEU A 159 -7.76 4.56 -6.49
CA LEU A 159 -7.01 3.37 -6.18
C LEU A 159 -7.87 2.11 -6.27
N CYS A 160 -7.23 1.03 -6.67
CA CYS A 160 -7.75 -0.32 -6.74
C CYS A 160 -6.74 -1.26 -6.08
N GLY A 161 -7.20 -2.37 -5.52
CA GLY A 161 -6.33 -3.40 -4.96
C GLY A 161 -6.76 -3.87 -3.59
N PHE A 162 -5.92 -4.75 -3.02
CA PHE A 162 -6.14 -5.35 -1.72
C PHE A 162 -6.25 -4.32 -0.57
N CYS A 163 -5.64 -3.14 -0.71
CA CYS A 163 -5.72 -2.04 0.25
C CYS A 163 -7.01 -1.19 0.20
N GLY A 164 -7.97 -1.53 -0.68
CA GLY A 164 -9.21 -0.76 -0.83
C GLY A 164 -9.11 0.39 -1.82
N ASN A 165 -10.17 1.18 -1.91
CA ASN A 165 -10.33 2.25 -2.92
C ASN A 165 -10.02 3.67 -2.38
N TYR A 166 -9.81 3.80 -1.07
CA TYR A 166 -9.47 5.04 -0.38
C TYR A 166 -10.52 6.15 -0.61
N ASP A 167 -11.78 5.83 -0.34
CA ASP A 167 -12.93 6.72 -0.51
C ASP A 167 -13.56 7.21 0.80
N GLY A 168 -13.07 6.67 1.93
CA GLY A 168 -13.51 6.98 3.29
C GLY A 168 -14.50 6.01 3.88
N ASN A 169 -14.79 4.91 3.20
CA ASN A 169 -15.75 3.94 3.64
C ASN A 169 -15.12 2.56 3.87
N ALA A 170 -14.68 2.32 5.11
CA ALA A 170 -14.17 1.01 5.52
C ALA A 170 -15.14 -0.16 5.25
N ALA A 171 -16.46 0.10 5.18
CA ALA A 171 -17.45 -0.95 4.99
C ALA A 171 -17.41 -1.58 3.58
N ASP A 172 -16.76 -0.92 2.60
CA ASP A 172 -16.68 -1.43 1.25
C ASP A 172 -15.26 -1.62 0.69
N ASP A 173 -14.25 -1.55 1.55
CA ASP A 173 -12.86 -1.84 1.20
C ASP A 173 -12.58 -3.31 0.86
N LEU A 174 -13.45 -4.24 1.31
CA LEU A 174 -13.34 -5.66 0.96
C LEU A 174 -14.01 -5.95 -0.41
N ARG A 175 -13.71 -5.15 -1.43
CA ARG A 175 -14.17 -5.38 -2.80
C ARG A 175 -13.11 -6.08 -3.65
N GLY A 176 -13.53 -7.10 -4.40
CA GLY A 176 -12.70 -7.72 -5.43
C GLY A 176 -12.58 -6.83 -6.68
N PRO A 177 -11.75 -7.25 -7.66
CA PRO A 177 -11.60 -6.54 -8.93
C PRO A 177 -12.88 -6.49 -9.77
N ASP A 178 -13.86 -7.37 -9.50
CA ASP A 178 -15.19 -7.36 -10.12
C ASP A 178 -16.15 -6.34 -9.47
N GLY A 179 -15.68 -5.57 -8.50
CA GLY A 179 -16.44 -4.56 -7.75
C GLY A 179 -17.34 -5.13 -6.66
N LYS A 180 -17.39 -6.45 -6.47
CA LYS A 180 -18.25 -7.10 -5.47
C LYS A 180 -17.56 -7.22 -4.13
N LEU A 181 -18.35 -7.08 -3.07
CA LEU A 181 -17.89 -7.34 -1.71
C LEU A 181 -17.62 -8.83 -1.50
N VAL A 182 -16.52 -9.12 -0.82
CA VAL A 182 -16.19 -10.46 -0.35
C VAL A 182 -16.31 -10.54 1.17
N GLY A 183 -16.53 -11.75 1.68
CA GLY A 183 -16.88 -11.94 3.10
C GLY A 183 -15.74 -11.76 4.10
N ASN A 184 -14.48 -11.82 3.67
CA ASN A 184 -13.32 -11.69 4.55
C ASN A 184 -12.02 -11.40 3.79
N VAL A 185 -10.96 -11.04 4.52
CA VAL A 185 -9.64 -10.69 3.99
C VAL A 185 -8.96 -11.85 3.26
N VAL A 186 -9.22 -13.11 3.63
CA VAL A 186 -8.70 -14.29 2.90
C VAL A 186 -9.32 -14.39 1.51
N ALA A 187 -10.63 -14.19 1.39
CA ALA A 187 -11.32 -14.14 0.11
C ALA A 187 -10.84 -12.93 -0.73
N LEU A 188 -10.60 -11.79 -0.06
CA LEU A 188 -10.08 -10.58 -0.73
C LEU A 188 -8.68 -10.82 -1.32
N ALA A 189 -7.79 -11.47 -0.56
CA ALA A 189 -6.45 -11.79 -1.04
C ALA A 189 -6.54 -12.68 -2.28
N LYS A 190 -7.37 -13.72 -2.25
CA LYS A 190 -7.61 -14.60 -3.41
C LYS A 190 -8.15 -13.83 -4.62
N ALA A 191 -9.09 -12.91 -4.42
CA ALA A 191 -9.69 -12.10 -5.47
C ALA A 191 -8.68 -11.15 -6.15
N TRP A 192 -7.71 -10.64 -5.39
CA TRP A 192 -6.67 -9.74 -5.89
C TRP A 192 -5.35 -10.44 -6.26
N ARG A 193 -5.37 -11.76 -6.49
CA ARG A 193 -4.20 -12.47 -7.04
C ARG A 193 -3.79 -11.85 -8.38
N ALA A 194 -2.49 -11.71 -8.58
CA ALA A 194 -1.89 -11.26 -9.83
C ALA A 194 -1.57 -12.50 -10.70
N PRO A 195 -2.46 -12.89 -11.64
CA PRO A 195 -2.26 -14.11 -12.45
C PRO A 195 -1.04 -13.99 -13.36
N ASP A 196 -0.69 -12.78 -13.78
CA ASP A 196 0.50 -12.46 -14.58
C ASP A 196 1.82 -12.66 -13.83
N PHE A 197 1.78 -12.83 -12.51
CA PHE A 197 2.92 -13.16 -11.66
C PHE A 197 2.79 -14.53 -10.96
N SER A 198 1.66 -15.22 -11.15
CA SER A 198 1.42 -16.53 -10.54
C SER A 198 1.74 -17.61 -11.57
N CYS A 199 2.77 -18.43 -11.29
CA CYS A 199 3.09 -19.61 -12.10
C CYS A 199 2.03 -20.72 -11.92
#